data_AF-A0A2V8E6J6-F1
#
_entry.id   AF-A0A2V8E6J6-F1
#
_cell.length_a   1.000
_cell.length_b   1.000
_cell.length_c   1.000
_cell.angle_alpha   90.00
_cell.angle_beta   90.00
_cell.angle_gamma   90.00
#
_symmetry.space_group_name_H-M   'P 1'
#
loop_
_entity.id
_entity.type
_entity.pdbx_description
1 polymer ?
#
loop_
_entity_poly.entity_id
_entity_poly.type
_entity_poly.pdbx_seq_one_letter_code
_entity_poly.pdbx_strand_id
1 'polypeptide(L)'
;MCDELTRLRLVGRHPFITAALVALTMLAAEGVLSASENAKQVLVLYSTRRDSVLAGVGDRELSRLLNEGLARKLDYYTEYIDETRFPDERYQAGFRNFLRLKYQEQHFDVVIAMEEASLEFADKMRNELFPGTPVVLR
;
A
#
# COMPACT_ATOMS: atom_id res chain seq x y z
N MET A 1 -63.71 43.86 -30.61
CA MET A 1 -64.25 42.85 -31.54
C MET A 1 -63.05 42.15 -32.16
N CYS A 2 -62.45 41.18 -31.48
CA CYS A 2 -62.81 39.75 -31.36
C CYS A 2 -61.66 38.99 -32.05
N ASP A 3 -60.84 38.24 -31.30
CA ASP A 3 -60.93 36.77 -31.12
C ASP A 3 -60.62 36.02 -32.43
N GLU A 4 -59.91 34.90 -32.51
CA GLU A 4 -59.22 33.99 -31.59
C GLU A 4 -58.60 32.92 -32.54
N LEU A 5 -57.53 32.24 -32.11
CA LEU A 5 -57.14 30.86 -32.54
C LEU A 5 -56.69 30.65 -34.00
N THR A 6 -55.48 30.12 -34.25
CA THR A 6 -55.24 28.69 -34.10
C THR A 6 -53.76 28.35 -33.93
N ARG A 7 -53.52 27.48 -32.95
CA ARG A 7 -52.28 26.89 -32.48
C ARG A 7 -51.66 25.95 -33.53
N LEU A 8 -50.33 25.77 -33.50
CA LEU A 8 -49.78 24.41 -33.39
C LEU A 8 -48.39 24.41 -32.76
N ARG A 9 -48.29 23.72 -31.62
CA ARG A 9 -47.07 23.39 -30.88
C ARG A 9 -46.21 22.42 -31.68
N LEU A 10 -44.88 22.53 -31.61
CA LEU A 10 -43.98 21.36 -31.51
C LEU A 10 -42.53 21.75 -31.12
N VAL A 11 -42.33 22.27 -29.90
CA VAL A 11 -41.02 22.08 -29.24
C VAL A 11 -41.23 20.93 -28.26
N GLY A 12 -41.05 19.71 -28.79
CA GLY A 12 -41.01 18.51 -27.98
C GLY A 12 -39.81 18.58 -27.06
N ARG A 13 -40.05 18.73 -25.75
CA ARG A 13 -39.07 18.39 -24.72
C ARG A 13 -38.75 16.91 -24.92
N HIS A 14 -37.59 16.60 -25.51
CA HIS A 14 -37.08 15.25 -25.65
C HIS A 14 -36.08 14.99 -24.52
N PRO A 15 -36.55 14.64 -23.30
CA PRO A 15 -35.69 14.42 -22.14
C PRO A 15 -34.66 13.30 -22.39
N PHE A 16 -34.94 12.43 -23.36
CA PHE A 16 -34.09 11.33 -23.78
C PHE A 16 -32.78 11.78 -24.46
N ILE A 17 -32.77 12.91 -25.17
CA ILE A 17 -31.56 13.40 -25.86
C ILE A 17 -30.60 14.05 -24.85
N THR A 18 -31.12 14.80 -23.89
CA THR A 18 -30.33 15.33 -22.77
C THR A 18 -29.83 14.23 -21.84
N ALA A 19 -30.63 13.19 -21.58
CA ALA A 19 -30.20 12.06 -20.75
C ALA A 19 -29.06 11.26 -21.41
N ALA A 20 -29.12 11.05 -22.73
CA ALA A 20 -28.09 10.33 -23.46
C ALA A 20 -26.75 11.10 -23.50
N LEU A 21 -26.80 12.43 -23.60
CA LEU A 21 -25.58 13.27 -23.60
C LEU A 21 -24.90 13.29 -22.22
N VAL A 22 -25.68 13.34 -21.13
CA VAL A 22 -25.15 13.26 -19.76
C VAL A 22 -24.52 11.89 -19.49
N ALA A 23 -25.16 10.81 -19.94
CA ALA A 23 -24.62 9.46 -19.82
C ALA A 23 -23.29 9.28 -20.57
N LEU A 24 -23.17 9.89 -21.76
CA LEU A 24 -21.93 9.84 -22.55
C LEU A 24 -20.79 10.66 -21.92
N THR A 25 -21.10 11.77 -21.24
CA THR A 25 -20.10 12.53 -20.47
C THR A 25 -19.64 11.84 -19.19
N MET A 26 -20.49 11.03 -18.54
CA MET A 26 -20.09 10.28 -17.35
C MET A 26 -19.19 9.09 -17.70
N LEU A 27 -19.46 8.42 -18.83
CA LEU A 27 -18.66 7.28 -19.29
C LEU A 27 -17.24 7.67 -19.76
N ALA A 28 -17.02 8.94 -20.10
CA ALA A 28 -15.70 9.46 -20.45
C ALA A 28 -14.86 9.87 -19.22
N ALA A 29 -15.47 10.02 -18.04
CA ALA A 29 -14.76 10.41 -16.82
C ALA A 29 -14.05 9.23 -16.14
N GLU A 30 -14.42 7.99 -16.46
CA GLU A 30 -13.85 6.77 -15.86
C GLU A 30 -12.46 6.43 -16.44
N GLY A 31 -12.13 6.99 -17.62
CA GLY A 31 -10.86 6.74 -18.31
C GLY A 31 -9.66 7.56 -17.82
N VAL A 32 -9.86 8.47 -16.86
CA VAL A 32 -8.80 9.30 -16.26
C VAL A 32 -8.64 8.95 -14.78
N LEU A 33 -8.60 7.66 -14.44
CA LEU A 33 -7.96 7.27 -13.19
C LEU A 33 -6.45 7.39 -13.39
N SER A 34 -5.87 8.40 -12.73
CA SER A 34 -4.45 8.67 -12.61
C SER A 34 -3.59 7.41 -12.65
N ALA A 35 -2.52 7.44 -13.45
CA ALA A 35 -1.38 6.56 -13.22
C ALA A 35 -0.97 6.70 -11.76
N SER A 36 -1.34 5.74 -10.92
CA SER A 36 -1.00 5.80 -9.51
C SER A 36 0.50 5.65 -9.39
N GLU A 37 1.18 6.75 -9.10
CA GLU A 37 2.54 6.76 -8.60
C GLU A 37 2.55 6.22 -7.16
N ASN A 38 2.08 4.98 -6.97
CA ASN A 38 1.94 4.37 -5.66
C ASN A 38 3.30 4.35 -4.95
N ALA A 39 3.30 4.76 -3.68
CA ALA A 39 4.46 4.66 -2.81
C ALA A 39 4.90 3.19 -2.72
N LYS A 40 6.22 2.98 -2.73
CA LYS A 40 6.80 1.65 -2.53
C LYS A 40 6.67 1.25 -1.08
N GLN A 41 6.08 0.08 -0.83
CA GLN A 41 5.83 -0.44 0.50
C GLN A 41 7.00 -1.32 0.90
N VAL A 42 7.84 -0.81 1.80
CA VAL A 42 9.09 -1.45 2.23
C VAL A 42 8.96 -1.86 3.69
N LEU A 43 9.16 -3.14 3.97
CA LEU A 43 9.30 -3.64 5.34
C LEU A 43 10.77 -3.88 5.66
N VAL A 44 11.23 -3.37 6.79
CA VAL A 44 12.58 -3.61 7.32
C VAL A 44 12.48 -4.39 8.62
N LEU A 45 13.24 -5.48 8.71
CA LEU A 45 13.29 -6.36 9.87
C LEU A 45 14.66 -6.23 10.53
N TYR A 46 14.66 -5.95 11.83
CA TYR A 46 15.84 -5.98 12.69
C TYR A 46 15.74 -7.15 13.67
N SER A 47 16.85 -7.85 13.90
CA SER A 47 16.91 -8.96 14.86
C SER A 47 17.09 -8.48 16.31
N THR A 48 17.40 -7.19 16.49
CA THR A 48 17.62 -6.54 17.79
C THR A 48 16.47 -5.60 18.16
N ARG A 49 16.39 -5.18 19.42
CA ARG A 49 15.46 -4.13 19.87
C ARG A 49 15.62 -2.79 19.13
N ARG A 50 14.54 -2.02 19.13
CA ARG A 50 14.47 -0.65 18.57
C ARG A 50 15.54 0.31 19.06
N ASP A 51 15.81 0.34 20.36
CA ASP A 51 16.79 1.24 20.98
C ASP A 51 18.21 0.67 21.01
N SER A 52 18.49 -0.41 20.26
CA SER A 52 19.87 -0.75 19.97
C SER A 52 20.49 0.36 19.11
N VAL A 53 21.77 0.68 19.34
CA VAL A 53 22.49 1.69 18.55
C VAL A 53 22.52 1.28 17.08
N LEU A 54 22.75 -0.01 16.81
CA LEU A 54 22.83 -0.55 15.46
C LEU A 54 21.51 -0.38 14.71
N ALA A 55 20.39 -0.78 15.31
CA ALA A 55 19.10 -0.69 14.66
C ALA A 55 18.63 0.77 14.53
N GLY A 56 18.83 1.59 15.55
CA GLY A 56 18.48 3.01 15.48
C GLY A 56 19.26 3.80 14.43
N VAL A 57 20.56 3.54 14.26
CA VAL A 57 21.36 4.18 13.20
C VAL A 57 20.99 3.60 11.83
N GLY A 58 20.88 2.27 11.72
CA GLY A 58 20.52 1.59 10.49
C GLY A 58 19.17 2.05 9.93
N ASP A 59 18.15 2.15 10.79
CA ASP A 59 16.77 2.49 10.39
C ASP A 59 16.70 3.93 9.86
N ARG A 60 17.37 4.86 10.53
CA ARG A 60 17.45 6.26 10.09
C ARG A 60 18.13 6.40 8.74
N GLU A 61 19.30 5.78 8.56
CA GLU A 61 20.04 5.91 7.30
C GLU A 61 19.35 5.18 6.14
N LEU A 62 18.80 3.99 6.38
CA LEU A 62 18.10 3.24 5.35
C LEU A 62 16.82 3.97 4.91
N SER A 63 16.01 4.44 5.86
CA SER A 63 14.81 5.23 5.55
C SER A 63 15.17 6.49 4.75
N ARG A 64 16.22 7.21 5.14
CA ARG A 64 16.69 8.41 4.42
C ARG A 64 17.10 8.08 2.98
N LEU A 65 17.96 7.09 2.79
CA LEU A 65 18.46 6.69 1.46
C LEU A 65 17.34 6.20 0.54
N LEU A 66 16.40 5.40 1.06
CA LEU A 66 15.26 4.93 0.28
C LEU A 66 14.33 6.08 -0.09
N ASN A 67 14.06 6.98 0.84
CA ASN A 67 13.17 8.12 0.61
C ASN A 67 13.74 9.07 -0.47
N GLU A 68 15.06 9.28 -0.46
CA GLU A 68 15.77 10.03 -1.50
C GLU A 68 15.74 9.28 -2.85
N GLY A 69 16.09 7.99 -2.86
CA GLY A 69 16.17 7.17 -4.07
C GLY A 69 14.81 6.92 -4.75
N LEU A 70 13.72 6.93 -3.98
CA LEU A 70 12.36 6.70 -4.46
C LEU A 70 11.57 7.99 -4.71
N ALA A 71 12.25 9.13 -4.82
CA ALA A 71 11.61 10.43 -5.05
C ALA A 71 10.46 10.73 -4.05
N ARG A 72 10.67 10.35 -2.79
CA ARG A 72 9.71 10.45 -1.67
C ARG A 72 8.41 9.65 -1.82
N LYS A 73 8.41 8.63 -2.68
CA LYS A 73 7.31 7.66 -2.82
C LYS A 73 7.65 6.40 -2.05
N LEU A 74 7.80 6.55 -0.74
CA LEU A 74 8.16 5.47 0.17
C LEU A 74 7.11 5.39 1.28
N ASP A 75 6.56 4.20 1.47
CA ASP A 75 5.82 3.81 2.65
C ASP A 75 6.66 2.79 3.43
N TYR A 76 7.19 3.22 4.57
CA TYR A 76 8.30 2.55 5.26
C TYR A 76 7.86 1.97 6.59
N TYR A 77 8.04 0.67 6.75
CA TYR A 77 7.65 -0.10 7.91
C TYR A 77 8.90 -0.71 8.55
N THR A 78 8.97 -0.71 9.88
CA THR A 78 10.06 -1.35 10.62
C THR A 78 9.53 -2.24 11.72
N GLU A 79 10.04 -3.45 11.77
CA GLU A 79 9.81 -4.40 12.86
C GLU A 79 11.11 -4.81 13.52
N TYR A 80 11.02 -5.06 14.83
CA TYR A 80 12.14 -5.42 15.67
C TYR A 80 11.78 -6.75 16.33
N ILE A 81 12.41 -7.83 15.87
CA ILE A 81 12.15 -9.20 16.32
C ILE A 81 12.68 -9.40 17.74
N ASP A 82 13.77 -8.69 18.09
CA ASP A 82 14.45 -8.79 19.40
C ASP A 82 14.80 -10.24 19.80
N GLU A 83 15.18 -11.03 18.79
CA GLU A 83 15.44 -12.47 18.90
C GLU A 83 16.52 -12.79 19.92
N THR A 84 17.58 -11.98 19.96
CA THR A 84 18.70 -12.17 20.91
C THR A 84 18.27 -12.15 22.37
N ARG A 85 17.17 -11.47 22.71
CA ARG A 85 16.61 -11.42 24.07
C ARG A 85 15.51 -12.42 24.30
N PHE A 86 14.78 -12.75 23.25
CA PHE A 86 13.65 -13.66 23.28
C PHE A 86 13.88 -14.83 22.31
N PRO A 87 14.87 -15.71 22.59
CA PRO A 87 15.14 -16.90 21.77
C PRO A 87 14.08 -18.01 21.95
N ASP A 88 13.15 -17.84 22.89
CA ASP A 88 12.08 -18.81 23.15
C ASP A 88 11.15 -18.95 21.94
N GLU A 89 10.94 -20.18 21.47
CA GLU A 89 10.12 -20.45 20.29
C GLU A 89 8.66 -19.98 20.43
N ARG A 90 8.12 -19.91 21.65
CA ARG A 90 6.75 -19.41 21.90
C ARG A 90 6.67 -17.91 21.70
N TYR A 91 7.71 -17.16 22.07
CA TYR A 91 7.80 -15.74 21.74
C TYR A 91 7.82 -15.57 20.22
N GLN A 92 8.68 -16.32 19.54
CA GLN A 92 8.78 -16.26 18.08
C GLN A 92 7.45 -16.61 17.40
N ALA A 93 6.76 -17.66 17.85
CA ALA A 93 5.42 -18.00 17.36
C ALA A 93 4.38 -16.91 17.63
N GLY A 94 4.41 -16.29 18.82
CA GLY A 94 3.55 -15.17 19.17
C GLY A 94 3.79 -13.95 18.27
N PHE A 95 5.06 -13.62 18.04
CA PHE A 95 5.45 -12.52 17.16
C PHE A 95 5.04 -12.78 15.71
N ARG A 96 5.24 -13.99 15.20
CA ARG A 96 4.74 -14.41 13.88
C ARG A 96 3.23 -14.22 13.74
N ASN A 97 2.45 -14.65 14.73
CA ASN A 97 1.00 -14.47 14.74
C ASN A 97 0.59 -13.00 14.79
N PHE A 98 1.32 -12.18 15.56
CA PHE A 98 1.12 -10.74 15.59
C PHE A 98 1.36 -10.11 14.23
N LEU A 99 2.47 -10.42 13.56
CA LEU A 99 2.78 -9.88 12.22
C LEU A 99 1.75 -10.33 11.19
N ARG A 100 1.28 -11.57 11.26
CA ARG A 100 0.18 -12.06 10.41
C ARG A 100 -1.09 -11.24 10.56
N LEU A 101 -1.49 -10.97 11.79
CA LEU A 101 -2.67 -10.12 12.05
C LEU A 101 -2.43 -8.67 11.59
N LYS A 102 -1.23 -8.14 11.81
CA LYS A 102 -0.86 -6.77 11.47
C LYS A 102 -0.84 -6.53 9.95
N TYR A 103 -0.35 -7.52 9.19
CA TYR A 103 -0.02 -7.36 7.77
C TYR A 103 -0.85 -8.25 6.83
N GLN A 104 -1.94 -8.86 7.29
CA GLN A 104 -2.78 -9.74 6.46
C GLN A 104 -3.36 -9.08 5.19
N GLU A 105 -3.58 -7.76 5.20
CA GLU A 105 -4.07 -7.00 4.04
C GLU A 105 -2.96 -6.18 3.36
N GLN A 106 -1.71 -6.34 3.81
CA GLN A 106 -0.58 -5.52 3.41
C GLN A 106 0.29 -6.30 2.42
N HIS A 107 0.54 -5.71 1.24
CA HIS A 107 1.50 -6.24 0.28
C HIS A 107 2.77 -5.39 0.28
N PHE A 108 3.92 -6.02 0.51
CA PHE A 108 5.22 -5.34 0.44
C PHE A 108 5.87 -5.53 -0.92
N ASP A 109 6.45 -4.47 -1.46
CA ASP A 109 7.28 -4.52 -2.67
C ASP A 109 8.63 -5.21 -2.39
N VAL A 110 9.15 -5.07 -1.17
CA VAL A 110 10.39 -5.70 -0.71
C VAL A 110 10.42 -5.81 0.82
N VAL A 111 11.03 -6.88 1.31
CA VAL A 111 11.42 -7.03 2.72
C VAL A 111 12.94 -6.93 2.82
N ILE A 112 13.45 -6.06 3.68
CA ILE A 112 14.87 -5.87 3.95
C ILE A 112 15.17 -6.51 5.31
N ALA A 113 15.92 -7.60 5.31
CA ALA A 113 16.44 -8.22 6.51
C ALA A 113 17.76 -7.56 6.90
N MET A 114 17.75 -6.90 8.06
CA MET A 114 18.95 -6.38 8.70
C MET A 114 19.46 -7.49 9.61
N GLU A 115 20.65 -8.01 9.33
CA GLU A 115 21.25 -9.20 9.99
C GLU A 115 20.68 -10.57 9.56
N GLU A 116 21.52 -11.61 9.67
CA GLU A 116 21.21 -13.00 9.27
C GLU A 116 19.97 -13.56 9.98
N ALA A 117 19.84 -13.28 11.28
CA ALA A 117 18.71 -13.69 12.10
C ALA A 117 17.36 -13.16 11.54
N SER A 118 17.33 -11.93 11.05
CA SER A 118 16.14 -11.35 10.41
C SER A 118 15.82 -12.02 9.08
N LEU A 119 16.85 -12.46 8.34
CA LEU A 119 16.67 -13.19 7.07
C LEU A 119 16.09 -14.57 7.34
N GLU A 120 16.64 -15.31 8.31
CA GLU A 120 16.10 -16.60 8.73
C GLU A 120 14.64 -16.49 9.19
N PHE A 121 14.31 -15.42 9.94
CA PHE A 121 12.93 -15.15 10.33
C PHE A 121 12.04 -14.89 9.11
N ALA A 122 12.47 -14.04 8.16
CA ALA A 122 11.72 -13.74 6.96
C ALA A 122 11.47 -14.98 6.09
N ASP A 123 12.48 -15.85 5.94
CA ASP A 123 12.36 -17.09 5.19
C ASP A 123 11.37 -18.06 5.83
N LYS A 124 11.37 -18.19 7.16
CA LYS A 124 10.37 -18.99 7.89
C LYS A 124 8.94 -18.48 7.68
N MET A 125 8.76 -17.18 7.41
CA MET A 125 7.46 -16.54 7.21
C MET A 125 7.06 -16.34 5.74
N ARG A 126 7.93 -16.70 4.80
CA ARG A 126 7.82 -16.28 3.40
C ARG A 126 6.49 -16.60 2.76
N ASN A 127 6.00 -17.82 2.93
CA ASN A 127 4.75 -18.25 2.31
C ASN A 127 3.51 -17.64 2.99
N GLU A 128 3.63 -17.23 4.25
CA GLU A 128 2.50 -16.74 5.05
C GLU A 128 2.36 -15.21 5.00
N LEU A 129 3.48 -14.47 5.02
CA LEU A 129 3.47 -12.99 5.05
C LEU A 129 4.04 -12.33 3.81
N PHE A 130 4.96 -12.99 3.12
CA PHE A 130 5.74 -12.39 2.03
C PHE A 130 5.60 -13.18 0.72
N PRO A 131 4.41 -13.68 0.34
CA PRO A 131 4.26 -14.51 -0.84
C PRO A 131 4.59 -13.70 -2.10
N GLY A 132 5.63 -14.13 -2.83
CA GLY A 132 6.09 -13.44 -4.03
C GLY A 132 6.86 -12.14 -3.78
N THR A 133 7.01 -11.69 -2.53
CA THR A 133 7.82 -10.53 -2.17
C THR A 133 9.30 -10.89 -2.11
N PRO A 134 10.20 -10.13 -2.77
CA PRO A 134 11.65 -10.30 -2.61
C PRO A 134 12.09 -9.99 -1.17
N VAL A 135 12.96 -10.85 -0.63
CA VAL A 135 13.67 -10.62 0.63
C VAL A 135 15.14 -10.37 0.33
N VAL A 136 15.69 -9.27 0.83
CA VAL A 136 17.10 -8.88 0.63
C VAL A 136 17.82 -8.73 1.96
N LEU A 137 19.06 -9.20 2.04
CA LEU A 137 19.96 -9.01 3.19
C LEU A 137 20.78 -7.72 3.02
N ARG A 138 21.03 -7.00 4.12
CA ARG A 138 21.82 -5.76 4.13
C ARG A 138 22.88 -5.72 5.22
#